data_AF-A0A1C5XCR8-F1
#
_entry.id   AF-A0A1C5XCR8-F1
#
_cell.length_a   1.000
_cell.length_b   1.000
_cell.length_c   1.000
_cell.angle_alpha   90.00
_cell.angle_beta   90.00
_cell.angle_gamma   90.00
#
_symmetry.space_group_name_H-M   'P 1'
#
loop_
_entity.id
_entity.type
_entity.pdbx_description
1 polymer ?
#
loop_
_entity_poly.entity_id
_entity_poly.type
_entity_poly.pdbx_seq_one_letter_code
_entity_poly.pdbx_strand_id
1 'polypeptide(L)'
;MASRYEKEDSKRRILSACVQLFLEKGYQKTTTVEILKKAGVTPSTFYNIYHTKGSILTELTEFMFGNQFNISGKIVGEETNPVLLYAVETCLQLTLAELNENLREIYVEAYTVPENIELIHKKTAVQLQKIFAPYLPGYSASDFYEMEIGTAAFMRGYMARPCDMYFTLERKLARFLSMSLSVFKVPQEEQEAILSYIENLNIREIANKVMQQLFVTLEMKYEFTLTN
;
A
#
# COMPACT_ATOMS: atom_id res chain seq x y z
N MET A 1 21.94 -29.64 11.13
CA MET A 1 20.64 -29.50 10.42
C MET A 1 19.60 -28.67 11.18
N ALA A 2 19.77 -28.37 12.48
CA ALA A 2 18.88 -27.49 13.26
C ALA A 2 18.88 -26.00 12.82
N SER A 3 19.96 -25.52 12.17
CA SER A 3 20.20 -24.09 11.93
C SER A 3 19.26 -23.38 10.92
N ARG A 4 18.71 -24.07 9.91
CA ARG A 4 17.83 -23.42 8.91
C ARG A 4 16.38 -23.35 9.38
N TYR A 5 15.88 -24.44 9.96
CA TYR A 5 14.52 -24.52 10.49
C TYR A 5 14.30 -23.55 11.66
N GLU A 6 15.26 -23.45 12.59
CA GLU A 6 15.20 -22.47 13.68
C GLU A 6 15.23 -21.02 13.20
N LYS A 7 15.96 -20.73 12.11
CA LYS A 7 16.00 -19.41 11.48
C LYS A 7 14.67 -19.07 10.82
N GLU A 8 14.07 -20.01 10.09
CA GLU A 8 12.76 -19.84 9.45
C GLU A 8 11.63 -19.67 10.48
N ASP A 9 11.63 -20.45 11.56
CA ASP A 9 10.67 -20.31 12.66
C ASP A 9 10.82 -18.96 13.38
N SER A 10 12.06 -18.56 13.70
CA SER A 10 12.32 -17.24 14.31
C SER A 10 11.88 -16.11 13.38
N LYS A 11 12.12 -16.23 12.06
CA LYS A 11 11.64 -15.25 11.07
C LYS A 11 10.12 -15.14 11.09
N ARG A 12 9.40 -16.27 11.09
CA ARG A 12 7.93 -16.30 11.15
C ARG A 12 7.41 -15.64 12.42
N ARG A 13 7.97 -15.96 13.59
CA ARG A 13 7.56 -15.35 14.88
C ARG A 13 7.82 -13.86 14.94
N ILE A 14 8.95 -13.40 14.39
CA ILE A 14 9.27 -11.96 14.31
C ILE A 14 8.25 -11.24 13.40
N LEU A 15 7.98 -11.78 12.21
CA LEU A 15 6.99 -11.22 11.29
C LEU A 15 5.60 -11.14 11.92
N SER A 16 5.14 -12.25 12.50
CA SER A 16 3.88 -12.35 13.22
C SER A 16 3.75 -11.26 14.28
N ALA A 17 4.74 -11.14 15.17
CA ALA A 17 4.76 -10.12 16.21
C ALA A 17 4.75 -8.69 15.64
N CYS A 18 5.53 -8.43 14.58
CA CYS A 18 5.60 -7.10 13.98
C CYS A 18 4.30 -6.70 13.30
N VAL A 19 3.75 -7.56 12.44
CA VAL A 19 2.51 -7.28 11.72
C VAL A 19 1.38 -7.03 12.71
N GLN A 20 1.26 -7.87 13.74
CA GLN A 20 0.26 -7.67 14.78
C GLN A 20 0.47 -6.33 15.51
N LEU A 21 1.68 -6.03 15.99
CA LEU A 21 1.96 -4.78 16.70
C LEU A 21 1.76 -3.54 15.82
N PHE A 22 2.10 -3.60 14.53
CA PHE A 22 1.88 -2.49 13.60
C PHE A 22 0.39 -2.25 13.38
N LEU A 23 -0.41 -3.30 13.23
CA LEU A 23 -1.87 -3.19 13.06
C LEU A 23 -2.61 -2.76 14.33
N GLU A 24 -2.11 -3.13 15.52
CA GLU A 24 -2.74 -2.79 16.81
C GLU A 24 -2.28 -1.43 17.36
N LYS A 25 -0.98 -1.15 17.32
CA LYS A 25 -0.35 0.00 18.00
C LYS A 25 0.14 1.08 17.05
N GLY A 26 0.34 0.75 15.78
CA GLY A 26 0.99 1.61 14.80
C GLY A 26 2.51 1.36 14.71
N TYR A 27 3.10 1.69 13.57
CA TYR A 27 4.49 1.41 13.24
C TYR A 27 5.47 2.21 14.11
N GLN A 28 5.30 3.52 14.27
CA GLN A 28 6.21 4.40 15.00
C GLN A 28 6.22 4.09 16.49
N LYS A 29 5.03 3.82 17.06
CA LYS A 29 4.90 3.47 18.48
C LYS A 29 5.43 2.08 18.81
N THR A 30 5.64 1.22 17.81
CA THR A 30 6.18 -0.13 18.00
C THR A 30 7.71 -0.10 18.07
N THR A 31 8.25 -0.55 19.21
CA THR A 31 9.70 -0.63 19.44
C THR A 31 10.24 -2.02 19.14
N THR A 32 11.53 -2.11 18.78
CA THR A 32 12.21 -3.41 18.60
C THR A 32 12.15 -4.26 19.86
N VAL A 33 12.21 -3.65 21.06
CA VAL A 33 12.12 -4.37 22.34
C VAL A 33 10.77 -5.07 22.50
N GLU A 34 9.67 -4.41 22.15
CA GLU A 34 8.34 -5.01 22.18
C GLU A 34 8.21 -6.16 21.17
N ILE A 35 8.75 -5.99 19.97
CA ILE A 35 8.82 -7.04 18.95
C ILE A 35 9.57 -8.26 19.47
N LEU A 36 10.77 -8.07 20.03
CA LEU A 36 11.61 -9.14 20.58
C LEU A 36 10.87 -9.92 21.68
N LYS A 37 10.25 -9.17 22.60
CA LYS A 37 9.47 -9.75 23.71
C LYS A 37 8.29 -10.55 23.21
N LYS A 38 7.54 -10.03 22.23
CA LYS A 38 6.34 -10.70 21.67
C LYS A 38 6.72 -11.92 20.82
N ALA A 39 7.79 -11.84 20.04
CA ALA A 39 8.28 -12.95 19.21
C ALA A 39 9.01 -14.04 20.02
N GLY A 40 9.44 -13.73 21.26
CA GLY A 40 10.22 -14.65 22.08
C GLY A 40 11.59 -14.95 21.49
N VAL A 41 12.27 -13.92 20.97
CA VAL A 41 13.60 -14.03 20.35
C VAL A 41 14.60 -13.05 20.97
N THR A 42 15.89 -13.38 20.89
CA THR A 42 16.96 -12.50 21.38
C THR A 42 17.25 -11.38 20.38
N PRO A 43 17.85 -10.24 20.81
CA PRO A 43 18.34 -9.22 19.90
C PRO A 43 19.25 -9.79 18.80
N SER A 44 20.17 -10.69 19.17
CA SER A 44 21.09 -11.33 18.22
C SER A 44 20.35 -12.14 17.16
N THR A 45 19.31 -12.89 17.54
CA THR A 45 18.46 -13.62 16.60
C THR A 45 17.75 -12.68 15.64
N PHE A 46 17.21 -11.56 16.15
CA PHE A 46 16.53 -10.57 15.32
C PHE A 46 17.48 -9.92 14.30
N TYR A 47 18.62 -9.39 14.75
CA TYR A 47 19.57 -8.70 13.86
C TYR A 47 20.26 -9.62 12.85
N ASN A 48 20.27 -10.94 13.10
CA ASN A 48 20.71 -11.96 12.14
C ASN A 48 19.67 -12.26 11.03
N ILE A 49 18.42 -11.86 11.22
CA ILE A 49 17.31 -12.09 10.27
C ILE A 49 16.89 -10.77 9.61
N TYR A 50 16.67 -9.73 10.41
CA TYR A 50 16.26 -8.40 9.97
C TYR A 50 17.27 -7.36 10.46
N HIS A 51 17.80 -6.58 9.52
CA HIS A 51 18.75 -5.51 9.86
C HIS A 51 18.05 -4.35 10.57
N THR A 52 16.82 -4.01 10.17
CA THR A 52 16.05 -2.91 10.74
C THR A 52 14.55 -3.24 10.86
N LYS A 53 13.82 -2.43 11.64
CA LYS A 53 12.34 -2.43 11.65
C LYS A 53 11.76 -2.09 10.26
N GLY A 54 12.48 -1.29 9.47
CA GLY A 54 12.11 -0.90 8.11
C GLY A 54 12.10 -2.08 7.13
N SER A 55 13.05 -3.02 7.26
CA SER A 55 13.10 -4.21 6.39
C SER A 55 11.87 -5.12 6.56
N ILE A 56 11.27 -5.13 7.74
CA ILE A 56 10.01 -5.85 8.01
C ILE A 56 8.82 -5.12 7.40
N LEU A 57 8.82 -3.79 7.49
CA LEU A 57 7.83 -2.95 6.81
C LEU A 57 7.85 -3.20 5.30
N THR A 58 9.02 -3.39 4.68
CA THR A 58 9.13 -3.74 3.26
C THR A 58 8.34 -5.02 2.94
N GLU A 59 8.58 -6.10 3.70
CA GLU A 59 7.95 -7.41 3.47
C GLU A 59 6.42 -7.35 3.68
N LEU A 60 5.95 -6.60 4.67
CA LEU A 60 4.51 -6.37 4.88
C LEU A 60 3.90 -5.54 3.73
N THR A 61 4.59 -4.47 3.34
CA THR A 61 4.16 -3.55 2.28
C THR A 61 4.01 -4.27 0.94
N GLU A 62 4.98 -5.10 0.56
CA GLU A 62 4.91 -5.91 -0.65
C GLU A 62 3.69 -6.84 -0.66
N PHE A 63 3.37 -7.45 0.48
CA PHE A 63 2.21 -8.31 0.61
C PHE A 63 0.89 -7.53 0.53
N MET A 64 0.81 -6.38 1.21
CA MET A 64 -0.37 -5.52 1.20
C MET A 64 -0.66 -5.01 -0.21
N PHE A 65 0.36 -4.51 -0.92
CA PHE A 65 0.19 -4.04 -2.29
C PHE A 65 -0.17 -5.19 -3.24
N GLY A 66 0.51 -6.34 -3.15
CA GLY A 66 0.23 -7.49 -4.02
C GLY A 66 -1.21 -8.03 -3.93
N ASN A 67 -1.83 -8.00 -2.74
CA ASN A 67 -3.20 -8.48 -2.55
C ASN A 67 -4.28 -7.47 -2.99
N GLN A 68 -3.98 -6.16 -2.93
CA GLN A 68 -4.95 -5.12 -3.33
C GLN A 68 -5.29 -5.20 -4.83
N PHE A 69 -4.29 -5.46 -5.68
CA PHE A 69 -4.46 -5.63 -7.14
C PHE A 69 -5.44 -6.74 -7.53
N ASN A 70 -5.56 -7.78 -6.70
CA ASN A 70 -6.44 -8.91 -6.99
C ASN A 70 -7.91 -8.68 -6.61
N ILE A 71 -8.19 -7.69 -5.74
CA ILE A 71 -9.55 -7.41 -5.27
C ILE A 71 -10.19 -6.29 -6.10
N SER A 72 -9.41 -5.26 -6.46
CA SER A 72 -9.83 -4.19 -7.37
C SER A 72 -10.38 -4.72 -8.71
N GLY A 73 -9.66 -5.67 -9.34
CA GLY A 73 -10.10 -6.31 -10.59
C GLY A 73 -11.47 -6.99 -10.46
N LYS A 74 -11.73 -7.65 -9.33
CA LYS A 74 -13.01 -8.32 -9.05
C LYS A 74 -14.18 -7.35 -8.83
N ILE A 75 -13.89 -6.12 -8.39
CA ILE A 75 -14.90 -5.07 -8.14
C ILE A 75 -15.28 -4.37 -9.43
N VAL A 76 -14.33 -4.12 -10.33
CA VAL A 76 -14.54 -3.35 -11.57
C VAL A 76 -15.09 -4.24 -12.71
N GLY A 77 -14.99 -5.56 -12.57
CA GLY A 77 -15.25 -6.50 -13.68
C GLY A 77 -14.04 -6.51 -14.60
N GLU A 78 -13.37 -7.67 -14.67
CA GLU A 78 -11.92 -7.78 -14.89
C GLU A 78 -11.30 -7.25 -16.19
N GLU A 79 -12.00 -6.69 -17.20
CA GLU A 79 -11.43 -6.83 -18.57
C GLU A 79 -11.37 -5.65 -19.57
N THR A 80 -11.66 -4.38 -19.28
CA THR A 80 -11.54 -3.38 -20.39
C THR A 80 -10.82 -2.07 -20.17
N ASN A 81 -10.68 -1.54 -18.94
CA ASN A 81 -10.00 -0.24 -18.78
C ASN A 81 -8.90 -0.27 -17.70
N PRO A 82 -7.61 -0.40 -18.11
CA PRO A 82 -6.46 -0.33 -17.21
C PRO A 82 -6.34 0.99 -16.44
N VAL A 83 -6.80 2.12 -17.02
CA VAL A 83 -6.78 3.44 -16.38
C VAL A 83 -7.83 3.52 -15.28
N LEU A 84 -9.02 2.96 -15.51
CA LEU A 84 -10.05 2.86 -14.48
C LEU A 84 -9.59 1.98 -13.31
N LEU A 85 -8.91 0.86 -13.61
CA LEU A 85 -8.36 -0.01 -12.58
C LEU A 85 -7.34 0.74 -11.71
N TYR A 86 -6.42 1.48 -12.32
CA TYR A 86 -5.48 2.36 -11.61
C TYR A 86 -6.21 3.37 -10.70
N ALA A 87 -7.28 4.00 -11.20
CA ALA A 87 -8.05 4.97 -10.45
C ALA A 87 -8.74 4.34 -9.23
N VAL A 88 -9.35 3.16 -9.40
CA VAL A 88 -10.00 2.42 -8.32
C VAL A 88 -8.99 1.97 -7.27
N GLU A 89 -7.85 1.43 -7.68
CA GLU A 89 -6.80 0.94 -6.76
C GLU A 89 -6.22 2.06 -5.90
N THR A 90 -5.85 3.17 -6.53
CA THR A 90 -5.30 4.32 -5.81
C THR A 90 -6.34 4.96 -4.88
N CYS A 91 -7.61 5.04 -5.30
CA CYS A 91 -8.69 5.50 -4.43
C CYS A 91 -8.96 4.54 -3.26
N LEU A 92 -8.88 3.23 -3.48
CA LEU A 92 -9.00 2.24 -2.41
C LEU A 92 -7.87 2.41 -1.40
N GLN A 93 -6.63 2.57 -1.85
CA GLN A 93 -5.48 2.80 -0.96
C GLN A 93 -5.64 4.08 -0.12
N LEU A 94 -6.07 5.20 -0.73
CA LEU A 94 -6.35 6.44 -0.01
C LEU A 94 -7.50 6.27 1.00
N THR A 95 -8.53 5.50 0.64
CA THR A 95 -9.67 5.23 1.51
C THR A 95 -9.28 4.32 2.68
N LEU A 96 -8.46 3.29 2.45
CA LEU A 96 -7.93 2.41 3.51
C LEU A 96 -7.11 3.20 4.53
N ALA A 97 -6.25 4.11 4.05
CA ALA A 97 -5.52 5.02 4.90
C ALA A 97 -6.45 5.96 5.69
N GLU A 98 -7.62 6.31 5.15
CA GLU A 98 -8.59 7.13 5.87
C GLU A 98 -9.37 6.36 6.94
N LEU A 99 -9.66 5.09 6.69
CA LEU A 99 -10.46 4.25 7.59
C LEU A 99 -9.67 3.71 8.79
N ASN A 100 -8.34 3.61 8.68
CA ASN A 100 -7.51 3.03 9.73
C ASN A 100 -6.15 3.75 9.84
N GLU A 101 -5.92 4.40 10.99
CA GLU A 101 -4.71 5.21 11.22
C GLU A 101 -3.43 4.37 11.28
N ASN A 102 -3.50 3.14 11.79
CA ASN A 102 -2.34 2.24 11.81
C ASN A 102 -1.98 1.80 10.38
N LEU A 103 -2.97 1.58 9.51
CA LEU A 103 -2.73 1.36 8.08
C LEU A 103 -2.18 2.62 7.40
N ARG A 104 -2.71 3.81 7.70
CA ARG A 104 -2.18 5.09 7.19
C ARG A 104 -0.70 5.18 7.47
N GLU A 105 -0.31 4.93 8.72
CA GLU A 105 1.08 4.99 9.16
C GLU A 105 1.94 4.00 8.40
N ILE A 106 1.51 2.74 8.26
CA ILE A 106 2.21 1.72 7.46
C ILE A 106 2.43 2.19 6.02
N TYR A 107 1.40 2.71 5.34
CA TYR A 107 1.55 3.22 3.97
C TYR A 107 2.48 4.42 3.89
N VAL A 108 2.30 5.43 4.75
CA VAL A 108 3.12 6.65 4.74
C VAL A 108 4.59 6.32 4.98
N GLU A 109 4.88 5.39 5.89
CA GLU A 109 6.23 4.93 6.17
C GLU A 109 6.81 4.13 5.00
N ALA A 110 6.01 3.32 4.32
CA ALA A 110 6.43 2.62 3.11
C ALA A 110 6.90 3.59 2.01
N TYR A 111 6.23 4.74 1.87
CA TYR A 111 6.65 5.81 0.96
C TYR A 111 7.72 6.76 1.54
N THR A 112 8.22 6.52 2.76
CA THR A 112 9.21 7.41 3.41
C THR A 112 10.55 6.71 3.62
N VAL A 113 10.55 5.41 3.94
CA VAL A 113 11.79 4.65 4.15
C VAL A 113 12.52 4.44 2.80
N PRO A 114 13.81 4.83 2.66
CA PRO A 114 14.53 4.77 1.39
C PRO A 114 14.53 3.40 0.70
N GLU A 115 14.70 2.32 1.48
CA GLU A 115 14.68 0.95 0.96
C GLU A 115 13.31 0.57 0.37
N ASN A 116 12.23 1.06 0.97
CA ASN A 116 10.86 0.73 0.57
C ASN A 116 10.41 1.57 -0.62
N ILE A 117 10.68 2.87 -0.58
CA ILE A 117 10.24 3.78 -1.63
C ILE A 117 10.92 3.46 -2.97
N GLU A 118 12.20 3.08 -2.96
CA GLU A 118 12.94 2.67 -4.16
C GLU A 118 12.33 1.43 -4.81
N LEU A 119 11.91 0.47 -4.00
CA LEU A 119 11.22 -0.73 -4.45
C LEU A 119 9.84 -0.40 -5.05
N ILE A 120 9.09 0.48 -4.39
CA ILE A 120 7.80 0.98 -4.89
C ILE A 120 7.98 1.65 -6.24
N HIS A 121 8.92 2.60 -6.36
CA HIS A 121 9.17 3.31 -7.63
C HIS A 121 9.46 2.34 -8.77
N LYS A 122 10.36 1.37 -8.57
CA LYS A 122 10.69 0.39 -9.61
C LYS A 122 9.51 -0.45 -10.04
N LYS A 123 8.71 -0.95 -9.08
CA LYS A 123 7.57 -1.82 -9.39
C LYS A 123 6.42 -1.04 -10.02
N THR A 124 6.10 0.12 -9.47
CA THR A 124 4.99 0.96 -9.94
C THR A 124 5.28 1.55 -11.31
N ALA A 125 6.51 2.00 -11.59
CA ALA A 125 6.89 2.52 -12.91
C ALA A 125 6.62 1.51 -14.04
N VAL A 126 6.90 0.22 -13.82
CA VAL A 126 6.59 -0.85 -14.79
C VAL A 126 5.09 -0.98 -15.03
N GLN A 127 4.26 -0.85 -13.99
CA GLN A 127 2.81 -0.91 -14.16
C GLN A 127 2.26 0.35 -14.83
N LEU A 128 2.74 1.52 -14.43
CA LEU A 128 2.38 2.80 -15.06
C LEU A 128 2.73 2.79 -16.55
N GLN A 129 3.89 2.27 -16.93
CA GLN A 129 4.25 2.13 -18.34
C GLN A 129 3.24 1.25 -19.09
N LYS A 130 2.84 0.11 -18.54
CA LYS A 130 1.85 -0.78 -19.18
C LYS A 130 0.49 -0.10 -19.36
N ILE A 131 0.08 0.71 -18.39
CA ILE A 131 -1.23 1.38 -18.38
C ILE A 131 -1.23 2.61 -19.28
N PHE A 132 -0.17 3.43 -19.21
CA PHE A 132 -0.17 4.79 -19.74
C PHE A 132 0.69 5.02 -20.98
N ALA A 133 1.47 4.02 -21.44
CA ALA A 133 2.20 4.13 -22.71
C ALA A 133 1.34 4.56 -23.92
N PRO A 134 0.06 4.14 -24.07
CA PRO A 134 -0.80 4.62 -25.16
C PRO A 134 -1.01 6.14 -25.18
N TYR A 135 -0.95 6.81 -24.03
CA TYR A 135 -1.14 8.26 -23.90
C TYR A 135 0.18 9.06 -24.01
N LEU A 136 1.32 8.37 -23.98
CA LEU A 136 2.65 8.96 -23.94
C LEU A 136 3.56 8.35 -25.01
N PRO A 137 3.24 8.52 -26.31
CA PRO A 137 4.07 7.99 -27.38
C PRO A 137 5.49 8.58 -27.29
N GLY A 138 6.50 7.71 -27.33
CA GLY A 138 7.91 8.08 -27.25
C GLY A 138 8.52 8.08 -25.84
N TYR A 139 7.72 7.85 -24.79
CA TYR A 139 8.25 7.71 -23.43
C TYR A 139 8.88 6.32 -23.23
N SER A 140 10.06 6.30 -22.64
CA SER A 140 10.81 5.12 -22.26
C SER A 140 10.49 4.65 -20.84
N ALA A 141 11.04 3.50 -20.43
CA ALA A 141 10.92 3.04 -19.04
C ALA A 141 11.55 4.03 -18.04
N SER A 142 12.58 4.80 -18.44
CA SER A 142 13.18 5.84 -17.58
C SER A 142 12.21 6.98 -17.34
N ASP A 143 11.51 7.43 -18.39
CA ASP A 143 10.53 8.53 -18.26
C ASP A 143 9.40 8.13 -17.30
N PHE A 144 8.90 6.90 -17.38
CA PHE A 144 7.90 6.38 -16.43
C PHE A 144 8.43 6.28 -14.99
N TYR A 145 9.71 5.95 -14.82
CA TYR A 145 10.35 5.93 -13.51
C TYR A 145 10.44 7.34 -12.91
N GLU A 146 10.86 8.33 -13.70
CA GLU A 146 10.94 9.73 -13.28
C GLU A 146 9.56 10.30 -12.92
N MET A 147 8.53 9.98 -13.72
CA MET A 147 7.15 10.35 -13.44
C MET A 147 6.63 9.69 -12.15
N GLU A 148 6.99 8.42 -11.92
CA GLU A 148 6.57 7.68 -10.72
C GLU A 148 7.11 8.30 -9.43
N ILE A 149 8.31 8.87 -9.44
CA ILE A 149 8.84 9.62 -8.28
C ILE A 149 7.85 10.74 -7.89
N GLY A 150 7.31 11.44 -8.89
CA GLY A 150 6.30 12.48 -8.69
C GLY A 150 4.95 11.94 -8.22
N THR A 151 4.41 10.91 -8.88
CA THR A 151 3.10 10.36 -8.53
C THR A 151 3.08 9.64 -7.19
N ALA A 152 4.19 9.00 -6.80
CA ALA A 152 4.38 8.46 -5.45
C ALA A 152 4.35 9.57 -4.38
N ALA A 153 4.91 10.75 -4.69
CA ALA A 153 4.85 11.90 -3.79
C ALA A 153 3.41 12.42 -3.62
N PHE A 154 2.59 12.41 -4.67
CA PHE A 154 1.15 12.68 -4.55
C PHE A 154 0.50 11.68 -3.61
N MET A 155 0.75 10.39 -3.84
CA MET A 155 0.13 9.33 -3.04
C MET A 155 0.48 9.46 -1.55
N ARG A 156 1.77 9.57 -1.23
CA ARG A 156 2.25 9.81 0.13
C ARG A 156 1.65 11.06 0.74
N GLY A 157 1.67 12.18 0.02
CA GLY A 157 1.21 13.48 0.53
C GLY A 157 -0.27 13.47 0.90
N TYR A 158 -1.11 12.87 0.04
CA TYR A 158 -2.54 12.73 0.28
C TYR A 158 -2.86 11.71 1.39
N MET A 159 -2.09 10.62 1.51
CA MET A 159 -2.22 9.66 2.62
C MET A 159 -1.86 10.29 3.97
N ALA A 160 -0.78 11.07 4.03
CA ALA A 160 -0.28 11.67 5.26
C ALA A 160 -1.20 12.76 5.86
N ARG A 161 -2.15 13.29 5.08
CA ARG A 161 -3.12 14.28 5.55
C ARG A 161 -4.48 13.60 5.82
N PRO A 162 -4.92 13.42 7.08
CA PRO A 162 -6.28 12.97 7.37
C PRO A 162 -7.34 13.89 6.77
N CYS A 163 -8.52 13.33 6.45
CA CYS A 163 -9.63 14.15 6.00
C CYS A 163 -10.12 15.06 7.13
N ASP A 164 -10.65 16.21 6.76
CA ASP A 164 -11.30 17.16 7.66
C ASP A 164 -12.51 17.81 6.98
N MET A 165 -13.14 18.76 7.66
CA MET A 165 -14.33 19.46 7.15
C MET A 165 -14.10 20.23 5.84
N TYR A 166 -12.86 20.59 5.51
CA TYR A 166 -12.50 21.31 4.28
C TYR A 166 -11.96 20.37 3.19
N PHE A 167 -11.37 19.25 3.61
CA PHE A 167 -10.77 18.26 2.73
C PHE A 167 -11.36 16.87 3.01
N THR A 168 -12.61 16.69 2.55
CA THR A 168 -13.33 15.42 2.66
C THR A 168 -12.68 14.32 1.79
N LEU A 169 -13.06 13.06 2.04
CA LEU A 169 -12.57 11.94 1.23
C LEU A 169 -12.89 12.14 -0.26
N GLU A 170 -14.11 12.56 -0.59
CA GLU A 170 -14.55 12.79 -1.97
C GLU A 170 -13.64 13.84 -2.66
N ARG A 171 -13.38 14.95 -1.97
CA ARG A 171 -12.47 15.99 -2.48
C ARG A 171 -11.05 15.47 -2.60
N LYS A 172 -10.58 14.67 -1.64
CA LYS A 172 -9.26 14.04 -1.65
C LYS A 172 -9.09 13.13 -2.87
N LEU A 173 -10.02 12.21 -3.08
CA LEU A 173 -10.02 11.27 -4.20
C LEU A 173 -10.09 12.01 -5.55
N ALA A 174 -11.02 12.95 -5.69
CA ALA A 174 -11.17 13.72 -6.93
C ALA A 174 -9.90 14.52 -7.25
N ARG A 175 -9.31 15.21 -6.27
CA ARG A 175 -8.08 15.99 -6.48
C ARG A 175 -6.88 15.12 -6.80
N PHE A 176 -6.73 13.99 -6.12
CA PHE A 176 -5.68 13.02 -6.43
C PHE A 176 -5.81 12.55 -7.88
N LEU A 177 -6.99 12.07 -8.30
CA LEU A 177 -7.21 11.54 -9.63
C LEU A 177 -7.02 12.59 -10.73
N SER A 178 -7.56 13.80 -10.57
CA SER A 178 -7.36 14.87 -11.55
C SER A 178 -5.88 15.18 -11.76
N MET A 179 -5.08 15.18 -10.68
CA MET A 179 -3.64 15.43 -10.77
C MET A 179 -2.90 14.24 -11.39
N SER A 180 -3.14 13.02 -10.90
CA SER A 180 -2.43 11.83 -11.35
C SER A 180 -2.73 11.50 -12.82
N LEU A 181 -4.00 11.54 -13.24
CA LEU A 181 -4.39 11.24 -14.62
C LEU A 181 -3.88 12.32 -15.59
N SER A 182 -3.83 13.59 -15.17
CA SER A 182 -3.26 14.68 -15.96
C SER A 182 -1.75 14.53 -16.17
N VAL A 183 -1.01 14.03 -15.19
CA VAL A 183 0.43 13.73 -15.34
C VAL A 183 0.66 12.75 -16.50
N PHE A 184 -0.23 11.76 -16.67
CA PHE A 184 -0.15 10.78 -17.76
C PHE A 184 -0.87 11.19 -19.05
N LYS A 185 -1.33 12.44 -19.16
CA LYS A 185 -2.02 12.99 -20.35
C LYS A 185 -3.27 12.20 -20.75
N VAL A 186 -3.98 11.60 -19.80
CA VAL A 186 -5.29 11.00 -20.06
C VAL A 186 -6.26 12.09 -20.55
N PRO A 187 -7.03 11.89 -21.64
CA PRO A 187 -7.95 12.88 -22.17
C PRO A 187 -8.97 13.34 -21.12
N GLN A 188 -9.35 14.61 -21.16
CA GLN A 188 -10.25 15.21 -20.17
C GLN A 188 -11.59 14.47 -20.07
N GLU A 189 -12.18 14.06 -21.20
CA GLU A 189 -13.43 13.30 -21.24
C GLU A 189 -13.32 11.96 -20.49
N GLU A 190 -12.19 11.26 -20.65
CA GLU A 190 -11.93 10.01 -19.92
C GLU A 190 -11.69 10.27 -18.42
N GLN A 191 -10.99 11.35 -18.07
CA GLN A 191 -10.83 11.74 -16.66
C GLN A 191 -12.18 12.03 -16.00
N GLU A 192 -13.07 12.78 -16.66
CA GLU A 192 -14.41 13.10 -16.17
C GLU A 192 -15.27 11.84 -16.00
N ALA A 193 -15.20 10.91 -16.95
CA ALA A 193 -15.90 9.62 -16.86
C ALA A 193 -15.41 8.78 -15.66
N ILE A 194 -14.09 8.72 -15.44
CA ILE A 194 -13.49 8.01 -14.30
C ILE A 194 -13.89 8.65 -12.97
N LEU A 195 -13.83 9.98 -12.88
CA LEU A 195 -14.23 10.71 -11.67
C LEU A 195 -15.70 10.46 -11.32
N SER A 196 -16.58 10.52 -12.32
CA SER A 196 -18.00 10.20 -12.17
C SER A 196 -18.23 8.76 -11.72
N TYR A 197 -17.49 7.80 -12.29
CA TYR A 197 -17.55 6.40 -11.86
C TYR A 197 -17.17 6.24 -10.39
N ILE A 198 -16.07 6.85 -9.96
CA ILE A 198 -15.59 6.77 -8.57
C ILE A 198 -16.55 7.45 -7.60
N GLU A 199 -17.16 8.57 -7.98
CA GLU A 199 -18.16 9.27 -7.16
C GLU A 199 -19.41 8.42 -6.90
N ASN A 200 -19.82 7.62 -7.89
CA ASN A 200 -20.98 6.72 -7.77
C ASN A 200 -20.66 5.38 -7.08
N LEU A 201 -19.38 5.10 -6.82
CA LEU A 201 -18.94 3.86 -6.20
C LEU A 201 -18.99 3.99 -4.67
N ASN A 202 -19.52 2.98 -3.97
CA ASN A 202 -19.48 2.94 -2.50
C ASN A 202 -18.07 2.54 -2.01
N ILE A 203 -17.10 3.43 -2.21
CA ILE A 203 -15.68 3.17 -1.98
C ILE A 203 -15.38 2.81 -0.53
N ARG A 204 -16.14 3.37 0.42
CA ARG A 204 -15.97 3.09 1.85
C ARG A 204 -16.39 1.67 2.20
N GLU A 205 -17.52 1.20 1.69
CA GLU A 205 -17.97 -0.18 1.92
C GLU A 205 -16.99 -1.18 1.31
N ILE A 206 -16.52 -0.88 0.10
CA ILE A 206 -15.54 -1.71 -0.61
C ILE A 206 -14.21 -1.74 0.14
N ALA A 207 -13.69 -0.57 0.55
CA ALA A 207 -12.46 -0.48 1.33
C ALA A 207 -12.58 -1.22 2.67
N ASN A 208 -13.72 -1.16 3.36
CA ASN A 208 -13.95 -1.94 4.57
C ASN A 208 -13.89 -3.45 4.31
N LYS A 209 -14.52 -3.94 3.24
CA LYS A 209 -14.45 -5.37 2.83
C LYS A 209 -13.01 -5.78 2.51
N VAL A 210 -12.28 -4.96 1.75
CA VAL A 210 -10.86 -5.18 1.43
C VAL A 210 -10.01 -5.21 2.69
N MET A 211 -10.22 -4.28 3.62
CA MET A 211 -9.50 -4.21 4.89
C MET A 211 -9.72 -5.46 5.75
N GLN A 212 -10.97 -5.90 5.89
CA GLN A 212 -11.31 -7.11 6.64
C GLN A 212 -10.67 -8.35 6.01
N GLN A 213 -10.75 -8.50 4.69
CA GLN A 213 -10.09 -9.60 3.97
C GLN A 213 -8.56 -9.55 4.14
N LEU A 214 -7.97 -8.36 4.08
CA LEU A 214 -6.54 -8.18 4.31
C LEU A 214 -6.15 -8.66 5.71
N PHE A 215 -6.88 -8.26 6.75
CA PHE A 215 -6.59 -8.66 8.13
C PHE A 215 -6.71 -10.17 8.32
N VAL A 216 -7.78 -10.79 7.83
CA VAL A 216 -7.94 -12.26 7.87
C VAL A 216 -6.79 -12.96 7.13
N THR A 217 -6.39 -12.44 5.97
CA THR A 217 -5.28 -13.02 5.20
C THR A 217 -3.94 -12.85 5.94
N LEU A 218 -3.72 -11.74 6.62
CA LEU A 218 -2.53 -11.48 7.44
C LEU A 218 -2.48 -12.41 8.66
N GLU A 219 -3.59 -12.56 9.37
CA GLU A 219 -3.73 -13.48 10.51
C GLU A 219 -3.41 -14.93 10.11
N MET A 220 -3.98 -15.39 8.99
CA MET A 220 -3.71 -16.74 8.47
C MET A 220 -2.25 -16.89 8.01
N LYS A 221 -1.72 -15.91 7.27
CA LYS A 221 -0.36 -15.99 6.70
C LYS A 221 0.73 -15.94 7.77
N TYR A 222 0.53 -15.14 8.81
CA TYR A 222 1.52 -14.90 9.86
C TYR A 222 1.14 -15.52 11.20
N GLU A 223 0.12 -16.37 11.24
CA GLU A 223 -0.29 -17.18 12.40
C GLU A 223 -0.49 -16.35 13.68
N PHE A 224 -1.27 -15.26 13.61
CA PHE A 224 -1.66 -14.46 14.78
C PHE A 224 -3.15 -14.15 14.77
N THR A 225 -3.63 -13.51 15.84
CA THR A 225 -5.00 -12.98 15.94
C THR A 225 -4.95 -11.54 16.43
N LEU A 226 -5.69 -10.66 15.78
CA LEU A 226 -5.88 -9.27 16.19
C LEU A 226 -6.79 -9.21 17.40
N THR A 227 -6.47 -8.29 18.31
CA THR A 227 -7.34 -8.00 19.44
C THR A 227 -8.49 -7.10 18.94
N ASN A 228 -9.74 -7.60 19.02
CA ASN A 228 -10.96 -6.87 18.63
C ASN A 228 -11.14 -5.55 19.40
#